data_AF-A0A015IDL6-F1
#
_entry.id   AF-A0A015IDL6-F1
#
_cell.length_a   1.000
_cell.length_b   1.000
_cell.length_c   1.000
_cell.angle_alpha   90.00
_cell.angle_beta   90.00
_cell.angle_gamma   90.00
#
_symmetry.space_group_name_H-M   'P 1'
#
loop_
_entity.id
_entity.type
_entity.pdbx_description
1 polymer ?
#
loop_
_entity_poly.entity_id
_entity_poly.type
_entity_poly.pdbx_seq_one_letter_code
_entity_poly.pdbx_strand_id
1 'polypeptide(L)'
;MPLSKDSNVQLNLLVKEIASTLLNNIEIGRLSIKALQYLLFCTYEKEIPFATPEYEVFRYRAILVAKQVSNDAYNSVIKHLPTLEQTENSVQVENKIIVDHQKIAKELEPLIEYIDFRRIANKKSTI
;
A
#
# COMPACT_ATOMS: atom_id res chain seq x y z
N MET A 1 -11.22 -22.87 -1.47
CA MET A 1 -10.76 -24.06 -0.71
C MET A 1 -10.89 -23.73 0.76
N PRO A 2 -11.65 -24.47 1.59
CA PRO A 2 -11.79 -24.11 2.99
C PRO A 2 -10.49 -24.47 3.71
N LEU A 3 -9.82 -23.47 4.24
CA LEU A 3 -8.65 -23.64 5.10
C LEU A 3 -9.14 -24.22 6.44
N SER A 4 -8.41 -25.21 6.97
CA SER A 4 -8.79 -25.92 8.19
C SER A 4 -8.91 -24.95 9.39
N LYS A 5 -9.62 -25.37 10.44
CA LYS A 5 -9.89 -24.55 11.64
C LYS A 5 -8.61 -23.99 12.27
N ASP A 6 -7.52 -24.75 12.25
CA ASP A 6 -6.21 -24.34 12.79
C ASP A 6 -5.47 -23.38 11.86
N SER A 7 -5.61 -23.57 10.54
CA SER A 7 -5.10 -22.66 9.52
C SER A 7 -5.72 -21.27 9.70
N ASN A 8 -7.00 -21.20 10.06
CA ASN A 8 -7.70 -19.94 10.31
C ASN A 8 -7.15 -19.20 11.55
N VAL A 9 -6.68 -19.91 12.58
CA VAL A 9 -6.08 -19.29 13.78
C VAL A 9 -4.73 -18.65 13.45
N GLN A 10 -3.83 -19.39 12.80
CA GLN A 10 -2.50 -18.87 12.43
C GLN A 10 -2.61 -17.69 11.44
N LEU A 11 -3.50 -17.80 10.45
CA LEU A 11 -3.78 -16.70 9.52
C LEU A 11 -4.38 -15.49 10.23
N ASN A 12 -5.27 -15.68 11.20
CA ASN A 12 -5.80 -14.57 12.00
C ASN A 12 -4.71 -13.88 12.83
N LEU A 13 -3.77 -14.63 13.40
CA LEU A 13 -2.62 -14.06 14.12
C LEU A 13 -1.74 -13.25 13.17
N LEU A 14 -1.43 -13.79 11.99
CA LEU A 14 -0.65 -13.08 10.97
C LEU A 14 -1.34 -11.80 10.51
N VAL A 15 -2.64 -11.85 10.23
CA VAL A 15 -3.44 -10.69 9.82
C VAL A 15 -3.43 -9.61 10.89
N LYS A 16 -3.59 -10.00 12.17
CA LYS A 16 -3.52 -9.04 13.29
C LYS A 16 -2.13 -8.42 13.46
N GLU A 17 -1.08 -9.22 13.33
CA GLU A 17 0.30 -8.77 13.44
C GLU A 17 0.64 -7.75 12.34
N ILE A 18 0.30 -8.07 11.09
CA ILE A 18 0.52 -7.18 9.95
C ILE A 18 -0.38 -5.95 10.04
N ALA A 19 -1.64 -6.09 10.46
CA ALA A 19 -2.53 -4.96 10.65
C ALA A 19 -2.03 -4.01 11.76
N SER A 20 -1.31 -4.51 12.76
CA SER A 20 -0.73 -3.70 13.83
C SER A 20 0.65 -3.13 13.47
N THR A 21 1.30 -3.66 12.43
CA THR A 21 2.61 -3.20 11.94
C THR A 21 2.44 -2.16 10.83
N LEU A 22 3.22 -1.08 10.87
CA LEU A 22 3.24 -0.13 9.75
C LEU A 22 3.88 -0.81 8.53
N LEU A 23 3.19 -0.87 7.39
CA LEU A 23 3.75 -1.43 6.15
C LEU A 23 5.04 -0.75 5.73
N ASN A 24 5.22 0.53 6.09
CA ASN A 24 6.44 1.28 5.84
C ASN A 24 7.68 0.68 6.53
N ASN A 25 7.50 -0.11 7.60
CA ASN A 25 8.58 -0.82 8.27
C ASN A 25 8.94 -2.14 7.57
N ILE A 26 8.11 -2.60 6.63
CA ILE A 26 8.35 -3.80 5.85
C ILE A 26 9.13 -3.40 4.60
N GLU A 27 10.29 -4.02 4.38
CA GLU A 27 11.09 -3.79 3.18
C GLU A 27 10.29 -4.13 1.90
N ILE A 28 10.39 -3.29 0.88
CA ILE A 28 9.75 -3.51 -0.43
C ILE A 28 10.25 -4.83 -1.02
N GLY A 29 9.32 -5.71 -1.39
CA GLY A 29 9.61 -7.03 -1.94
C GLY A 29 9.56 -8.17 -0.92
N ARG A 30 9.46 -7.89 0.38
CA ARG A 30 9.18 -8.93 1.40
C ARG A 30 7.77 -9.49 1.27
N LEU A 31 6.82 -8.65 0.88
CA LEU A 31 5.46 -9.06 0.55
C LEU A 31 5.29 -9.07 -0.95
N SER A 32 4.80 -10.20 -1.49
CA SER A 32 4.32 -10.24 -2.87
C SER A 32 3.01 -9.46 -3.01
N ILE A 33 2.68 -9.02 -4.22
CA ILE A 33 1.40 -8.33 -4.50
C ILE A 33 0.21 -9.19 -4.08
N LYS A 34 0.24 -10.49 -4.39
CA LYS A 34 -0.82 -11.44 -3.99
C LYS A 34 -0.93 -11.59 -2.48
N ALA A 35 0.20 -11.65 -1.77
CA ALA A 35 0.19 -11.71 -0.31
C ALA A 35 -0.41 -10.44 0.30
N LEU A 36 0.02 -9.26 -0.19
CA LEU A 36 -0.54 -7.99 0.25
C LEU A 36 -2.04 -7.90 -0.04
N GLN A 37 -2.49 -8.33 -1.23
CA GLN A 37 -3.91 -8.37 -1.59
C GLN A 37 -4.72 -9.23 -0.62
N TYR A 38 -4.24 -10.45 -0.37
CA TYR A 38 -4.93 -11.37 0.53
C TYR A 38 -5.01 -10.83 1.96
N LEU A 39 -3.96 -10.15 2.43
CA LEU A 39 -3.94 -9.53 3.75
C LEU A 39 -4.94 -8.37 3.85
N LEU A 40 -4.95 -7.47 2.87
CA LEU A 40 -5.91 -6.35 2.81
C LEU A 40 -7.35 -6.84 2.73
N PHE A 41 -7.60 -7.89 1.94
CA PHE A 41 -8.89 -8.56 1.88
C PHE A 41 -9.30 -9.13 3.25
N CYS A 42 -8.39 -9.84 3.94
CA CYS A 42 -8.66 -10.39 5.26
C CYS A 42 -8.98 -9.32 6.30
N THR A 43 -8.28 -8.18 6.26
CA THR A 43 -8.54 -7.07 7.19
C THR A 43 -9.87 -6.39 6.88
N TYR A 44 -10.22 -6.26 5.60
CA TYR A 44 -11.49 -5.72 5.15
C TYR A 44 -12.66 -6.63 5.58
N GLU A 45 -12.62 -7.93 5.27
CA GLU A 45 -13.68 -8.88 5.64
C GLU A 45 -13.88 -9.01 7.15
N LYS A 46 -12.79 -8.92 7.94
CA LYS A 46 -12.83 -9.09 9.40
C LYS A 46 -13.00 -7.77 10.15
N GLU A 47 -13.17 -6.66 9.43
CA GLU A 47 -13.23 -5.29 9.98
C GLU A 47 -12.07 -4.98 10.95
N ILE A 48 -10.88 -5.54 10.67
CA ILE A 48 -9.68 -5.30 11.48
C ILE A 48 -9.07 -3.97 11.02
N PRO A 49 -8.98 -2.95 11.91
CA PRO A 49 -8.35 -1.69 11.55
C PRO A 49 -6.88 -1.91 11.19
N PHE A 50 -6.46 -1.30 10.09
CA PHE A 50 -5.06 -1.31 9.67
C PHE A 50 -4.36 -0.10 10.29
N ALA A 51 -3.25 -0.33 11.01
CA ALA A 51 -2.46 0.72 11.64
C ALA A 51 -1.79 1.63 10.59
N THR A 52 -1.55 1.11 9.39
CA THR A 52 -1.02 1.89 8.27
C THR A 52 -2.15 2.70 7.63
N PRO A 53 -2.00 4.03 7.49
CA PRO A 53 -2.98 4.86 6.79
C PRO A 53 -3.18 4.45 5.34
N GLU A 54 -4.36 4.73 4.77
CA GLU A 54 -4.74 4.34 3.41
C GLU A 54 -3.77 4.88 2.35
N TYR A 55 -3.23 6.09 2.55
CA TYR A 55 -2.21 6.65 1.66
C TYR A 55 -0.92 5.83 1.66
N GLU A 56 -0.46 5.38 2.83
CA GLU A 56 0.78 4.61 2.96
C GLU A 56 0.57 3.18 2.45
N VAL A 57 -0.64 2.62 2.56
CA VAL A 57 -1.02 1.36 1.89
C VAL A 57 -0.95 1.52 0.36
N PHE A 58 -1.53 2.60 -0.18
CA PHE A 58 -1.47 2.92 -1.61
C PHE A 58 -0.03 3.09 -2.09
N ARG A 59 0.75 3.91 -1.38
CA ARG A 59 2.16 4.20 -1.67
C ARG A 59 3.01 2.95 -1.67
N TYR A 60 2.91 2.12 -0.62
CA TYR A 60 3.66 0.86 -0.52
C TYR A 60 3.45 0.01 -1.76
N ARG A 61 2.20 -0.14 -2.20
CA ARG A 61 1.90 -0.96 -3.37
C ARG A 61 2.35 -0.34 -4.68
N ALA A 62 2.17 0.96 -4.86
CA ALA A 62 2.65 1.66 -6.05
C ALA A 62 4.17 1.47 -6.21
N ILE A 63 4.93 1.54 -5.12
CA ILE A 63 6.37 1.28 -5.10
C ILE A 63 6.69 -0.19 -5.43
N LEU A 64 5.95 -1.14 -4.84
CA LEU A 64 6.12 -2.57 -5.09
C LEU A 64 5.89 -2.93 -6.58
N VAL A 65 4.81 -2.42 -7.16
CA VAL A 65 4.49 -2.60 -8.59
C VAL A 65 5.55 -1.95 -9.46
N ALA A 66 5.91 -0.70 -9.18
CA ALA A 66 6.93 0.01 -9.94
C ALA A 66 8.27 -0.73 -9.92
N LYS A 67 8.65 -1.32 -8.78
CA LYS A 67 9.85 -2.14 -8.65
C LYS A 67 9.83 -3.40 -9.53
N GLN A 68 8.66 -4.01 -9.72
CA GLN A 68 8.49 -5.15 -10.63
C GLN A 68 8.55 -4.74 -12.11
N VAL A 69 8.12 -3.52 -12.43
CA VAL A 69 8.15 -3.00 -13.80
C VAL A 69 9.58 -2.67 -14.22
N SER A 70 10.27 -1.80 -13.49
CA SER A 70 11.66 -1.42 -13.76
C SER A 70 12.28 -0.62 -12.60
N ASN A 71 13.61 -0.54 -12.55
CA ASN A 71 14.28 0.36 -11.60
C ASN A 71 13.97 1.84 -11.87
N ASP A 72 13.75 2.21 -13.14
CA ASP A 72 13.39 3.58 -13.52
C ASP A 72 11.97 3.93 -13.08
N ALA A 73 11.02 3.00 -13.23
CA ALA A 73 9.67 3.13 -12.70
C ALA A 73 9.70 3.29 -11.18
N TYR A 74 10.46 2.44 -10.46
CA TYR A 74 10.65 2.54 -9.01
C TYR A 74 11.17 3.93 -8.60
N ASN A 75 12.27 4.37 -9.22
CA ASN A 75 12.88 5.67 -8.93
C ASN A 75 11.94 6.84 -9.24
N SER A 76 11.11 6.72 -10.28
CA SER A 76 10.10 7.72 -10.59
C SER A 76 8.99 7.75 -9.53
N VAL A 77 8.42 6.60 -9.17
CA VAL A 77 7.31 6.53 -8.20
C VAL A 77 7.71 7.03 -6.81
N ILE A 78 8.88 6.65 -6.28
CA ILE A 78 9.29 7.11 -4.93
C ILE A 78 9.48 8.62 -4.84
N LYS A 79 9.78 9.29 -5.95
CA LYS A 79 9.91 10.75 -6.02
C LYS A 79 8.56 11.47 -6.09
N HIS A 80 7.55 10.81 -6.68
CA HIS A 80 6.19 11.36 -6.80
C HIS A 80 5.31 11.03 -5.60
N LEU A 81 5.60 9.93 -4.90
CA LEU A 81 4.87 9.47 -3.73
C LEU A 81 5.77 9.55 -2.48
N PRO A 82 5.96 10.74 -1.89
CA PRO A 82 6.66 10.90 -0.61
C PRO A 82 5.93 10.18 0.53
N THR A 83 6.61 9.86 1.63
CA THR A 83 5.92 9.42 2.86
C THR A 83 5.09 10.55 3.46
N LEU A 84 4.12 10.24 4.33
CA LEU A 84 3.37 11.27 5.06
C LEU A 84 4.31 12.19 5.86
N GLU A 85 5.33 11.63 6.50
CA GLU A 85 6.38 12.38 7.19
C GLU A 85 7.12 13.36 6.26
N GLN A 86 7.41 12.94 5.02
CA GLN A 86 8.04 13.82 4.02
C GLN A 86 7.09 14.91 3.51
N THR A 87 5.78 14.62 3.42
CA THR A 87 4.79 15.64 3.01
C THR A 87 4.59 16.73 4.07
N GLU A 88 4.67 16.38 5.36
CA GLU A 88 4.58 17.36 6.45
C GLU A 88 5.77 18.33 6.43
N ASN A 89 6.93 17.86 5.96
CA ASN A 89 8.16 18.65 5.85
C ASN A 89 8.31 19.41 4.50
N SER A 90 7.23 19.54 3.73
CA SER A 90 7.13 20.36 2.50
C SER A 90 8.13 20.01 1.39
N VAL A 91 8.38 18.72 1.15
CA VAL A 91 9.15 18.27 -0.03
C VAL A 91 8.42 18.67 -1.31
N GLN A 92 9.13 19.33 -2.25
CA GLN A 92 8.63 19.57 -3.60
C GLN A 92 8.45 18.23 -4.31
N VAL A 93 7.20 17.85 -4.56
CA VAL A 93 6.88 16.74 -5.48
C VAL A 93 7.41 17.13 -6.85
N GLU A 94 8.30 16.31 -7.40
CA GLU A 94 8.89 16.57 -8.71
C GLU A 94 7.80 16.41 -9.78
N ASN A 95 7.45 17.47 -10.52
CA ASN A 95 6.43 17.43 -11.59
C ASN A 95 6.96 16.74 -12.87
N LYS A 96 7.53 15.54 -12.74
CA LYS A 96 8.07 14.77 -13.87
C LYS A 96 7.07 13.70 -14.31
N ILE A 97 7.35 13.07 -15.44
CA ILE A 97 6.52 11.97 -15.96
C ILE A 97 6.86 10.70 -15.20
N ILE A 98 5.84 9.97 -14.76
CA ILE A 98 6.00 8.62 -14.23
C ILE A 98 6.30 7.65 -15.38
N VAL A 99 7.51 7.06 -15.35
CA VAL A 99 7.97 6.07 -16.33
C VAL A 99 7.10 4.82 -16.21
N ASP A 100 6.69 4.26 -17.36
CA ASP A 100 5.82 3.07 -17.43
C ASP A 100 4.47 3.19 -16.67
N HIS A 101 3.95 4.41 -16.47
CA HIS A 101 2.71 4.65 -15.70
C HIS A 101 1.51 3.79 -16.14
N GLN A 102 1.36 3.49 -17.43
CA GLN A 102 0.29 2.62 -17.93
C GLN A 102 0.41 1.17 -17.41
N LYS A 103 1.63 0.63 -17.37
CA LYS A 103 1.87 -0.71 -16.82
C LYS A 103 1.63 -0.73 -15.32
N ILE A 104 2.10 0.31 -14.62
CA ILE A 104 1.88 0.47 -13.18
C ILE A 104 0.38 0.54 -12.87
N ALA A 105 -0.39 1.34 -13.61
CA ALA A 105 -1.83 1.49 -13.42
C ALA A 105 -2.59 0.16 -13.60
N LYS A 106 -2.23 -0.62 -14.62
CA LYS A 106 -2.83 -1.93 -14.88
C LYS A 106 -2.62 -2.92 -13.73
N GLU A 107 -1.42 -2.97 -13.17
CA GLU A 107 -1.11 -3.82 -12.01
C GLU A 107 -1.69 -3.25 -10.70
N LEU A 108 -1.95 -1.93 -10.67
CA LEU A 108 -2.60 -1.28 -9.53
C LEU A 108 -4.10 -1.55 -9.46
N GLU A 109 -4.79 -1.70 -10.58
CA GLU A 109 -6.25 -1.83 -10.64
C GLU A 109 -6.85 -2.86 -9.64
N PRO A 110 -6.35 -4.09 -9.48
CA PRO A 110 -7.02 -5.10 -8.65
C PRO A 110 -6.99 -4.86 -7.15
N LEU A 111 -6.23 -3.87 -6.65
CA LEU A 111 -6.23 -3.58 -5.22
C LEU A 111 -6.59 -2.14 -4.86
N ILE A 112 -7.19 -1.39 -5.78
CA ILE A 112 -7.92 -0.17 -5.38
C ILE A 112 -9.17 -0.53 -4.59
N GLU A 113 -9.71 -1.74 -4.78
CA GLU A 113 -10.92 -2.25 -4.11
C GLU A 113 -10.81 -2.28 -2.58
N TYR A 114 -9.61 -2.48 -2.04
CA TYR A 114 -9.38 -2.59 -0.60
C TYR A 114 -8.84 -1.30 0.05
N ILE A 115 -8.76 -0.21 -0.70
CA ILE A 115 -8.27 1.09 -0.22
C ILE A 115 -9.43 2.08 -0.24
N ASP A 116 -9.82 2.59 0.93
CA ASP A 116 -10.80 3.67 0.99
C ASP A 116 -10.13 5.01 0.72
N PHE A 117 -10.09 5.41 -0.56
CA PHE A 117 -9.52 6.69 -0.98
C PHE A 117 -10.18 7.91 -0.32
N ARG A 118 -11.41 7.79 0.21
CA ARG A 118 -12.06 8.89 0.95
C ARG A 118 -11.37 9.16 2.28
N ARG A 119 -10.66 8.18 2.83
CA ARG A 119 -9.87 8.29 4.08
C ARG A 119 -8.48 8.86 3.84
N ILE A 120 -8.03 8.90 2.58
CA ILE A 120 -6.87 9.69 2.14
C ILE A 120 -7.30 11.16 2.11
N ALA A 121 -7.51 11.75 3.28
CA ALA A 121 -7.97 13.11 3.38
C ALA A 121 -6.88 14.12 2.94
N ASN A 122 -7.30 15.13 2.19
CA ASN A 122 -6.55 16.38 2.01
C ASN A 122 -6.47 17.09 3.37
N LYS A 123 -5.35 16.96 4.09
CA LYS A 123 -5.02 17.93 5.15
C LYS A 123 -4.67 19.25 4.47
N LYS A 124 -5.69 20.08 4.17
CA LYS A 124 -5.67 21.55 4.15
C LYS A 124 -7.06 22.12 3.84
N SER A 125 -7.84 22.38 4.89
CA SER A 125 -8.73 23.55 4.97
C SER A 125 -9.05 23.80 6.42
N THR A 126 -8.06 24.36 7.13
CA THR A 126 -8.37 25.30 8.20
C THR A 126 -8.46 26.65 7.48
N ILE A 127 -9.68 27.11 7.20
CA ILE A 127 -9.98 28.49 6.82
C ILE A 127 -10.24 29.25 8.11
#